data_AF-A0A6P3EH63-F1
#
_entry.id   AF-A0A6P3EH63-F1
#
_cell.length_a   1.000
_cell.length_b   1.000
_cell.length_c   1.000
_cell.angle_alpha   90.00
_cell.angle_beta   90.00
_cell.angle_gamma   90.00
#
_symmetry.space_group_name_H-M   'P 1'
#
loop_
_entity.id
_entity.type
_entity.pdbx_description
1 polymer ?
#
loop_
_entity_poly.entity_id
_entity_poly.type
_entity_poly.pdbx_seq_one_letter_code
_entity_poly.pdbx_strand_id
1 'polypeptide(L)'
;MVKETTWDPALAQIAKTWAKNCHFDHNPQLKSHKLHPNFDNLGENIWTGSLSLFSVFSAISNWYNEIQHYDFNTRRCKAVCGHYTQVVWADSYKVGCAVQFCPRVSGFDTLYNGAHFICDYGPGGNYPTWPYKRGATCSACHTNNTCLDNLCVNPQRDKVTRYYSTVYPSWPIYSRNRYTSLFLIVNPPIILLSVIITLWIKHKYPNLVLLE
;
A
#
# COMPACT_ATOMS: atom_id res chain seq x y z
N MET A 1 8.56 22.20 -14.55
CA MET A 1 9.29 21.65 -13.38
C MET A 1 8.64 20.34 -13.02
N VAL A 2 9.41 19.24 -13.03
CA VAL A 2 9.00 17.92 -12.55
C VAL A 2 10.19 17.39 -11.75
N LYS A 3 9.98 16.94 -10.51
CA LYS A 3 11.07 16.42 -9.66
C LYS A 3 11.39 14.98 -10.06
N GLU A 4 12.67 14.62 -9.95
CA GLU A 4 13.08 13.22 -10.02
C GLU A 4 12.33 12.41 -8.95
N THR A 5 11.75 11.26 -9.35
CA THR A 5 11.07 10.37 -8.42
C THR A 5 12.01 9.25 -8.00
N THR A 6 12.21 9.09 -6.69
CA THR A 6 13.09 8.06 -6.14
C THR A 6 12.33 7.11 -5.22
N TRP A 7 12.86 5.89 -5.07
CA TRP A 7 12.23 4.87 -4.24
C TRP A 7 12.22 5.26 -2.77
N ASP A 8 11.09 4.99 -2.10
CA ASP A 8 10.93 5.13 -0.65
C ASP A 8 10.42 3.81 -0.03
N PRO A 9 11.24 3.16 0.83
CA PRO A 9 10.86 1.89 1.44
C PRO A 9 9.71 2.02 2.45
N ALA A 10 9.51 3.18 3.09
CA ALA A 10 8.41 3.38 4.02
C ALA A 10 7.08 3.45 3.26
N LEU A 11 7.04 4.14 2.11
CA LEU A 11 5.87 4.12 1.21
C LEU A 11 5.58 2.70 0.70
N ALA A 12 6.62 1.94 0.34
CA ALA A 12 6.43 0.55 -0.11
C ALA A 12 5.83 -0.34 0.98
N GLN A 13 6.19 -0.10 2.25
CA GLN A 13 5.63 -0.81 3.38
C GLN A 13 4.17 -0.40 3.66
N ILE A 14 3.81 0.86 3.46
CA ILE A 14 2.42 1.35 3.53
C ILE A 14 1.60 0.65 2.43
N ALA A 15 2.04 0.70 1.17
CA ALA A 15 1.40 0.05 0.04
C ALA A 15 1.23 -1.46 0.27
N LYS A 16 2.28 -2.13 0.77
CA LYS A 16 2.23 -3.57 1.12
C LYS A 16 1.20 -3.86 2.20
N THR A 17 1.06 -2.98 3.18
CA THR A 17 0.10 -3.17 4.28
C THR A 17 -1.32 -3.02 3.78
N TRP A 18 -1.57 -2.06 2.89
CA TRP A 18 -2.89 -1.86 2.31
C TRP A 18 -3.26 -2.94 1.28
N ALA A 19 -2.34 -3.31 0.38
CA ALA A 19 -2.58 -4.30 -0.67
C ALA A 19 -2.99 -5.68 -0.13
N LYS A 20 -2.57 -6.04 1.09
CA LYS A 20 -2.98 -7.28 1.79
C LYS A 20 -4.49 -7.41 2.02
N ASN A 21 -5.22 -6.30 2.05
CA ASN A 21 -6.66 -6.32 2.23
C ASN A 21 -7.40 -6.83 0.98
N CYS A 22 -6.76 -6.82 -0.19
CA CYS A 22 -7.37 -7.24 -1.45
C CYS A 22 -8.70 -6.50 -1.72
N HIS A 23 -8.73 -5.19 -1.46
CA HIS A 23 -9.90 -4.33 -1.69
C HIS A 23 -9.55 -3.30 -2.76
N PHE A 24 -10.38 -3.17 -3.79
CA PHE A 24 -10.24 -2.12 -4.79
C PHE A 24 -10.81 -0.79 -4.28
N ASP A 25 -10.22 -0.28 -3.20
CA ASP A 25 -10.55 0.99 -2.58
C ASP A 25 -9.26 1.67 -2.11
N HIS A 26 -9.27 3.00 -2.04
CA HIS A 26 -8.13 3.75 -1.54
C HIS A 26 -7.92 3.56 -0.04
N ASN A 27 -6.67 3.59 0.41
CA ASN A 27 -6.34 3.54 1.83
C ASN A 27 -6.94 4.78 2.56
N PRO A 28 -7.90 4.60 3.49
CA PRO A 28 -8.60 5.72 4.13
C PRO A 28 -7.69 6.54 5.08
N GLN A 29 -6.50 6.01 5.40
CA GLN A 29 -5.56 6.65 6.32
C GLN A 29 -4.59 7.64 5.64
N LEU A 30 -4.52 7.69 4.30
CA LEU A 30 -3.54 8.48 3.53
C LEU A 30 -3.56 9.99 3.82
N LYS A 31 -4.69 10.51 4.29
CA LYS A 31 -4.91 11.94 4.59
C LYS A 31 -5.35 12.21 6.03
N SER A 32 -5.86 11.19 6.71
CA SER A 32 -6.39 11.31 8.08
C SER A 32 -5.33 10.97 9.15
N HIS A 33 -4.26 10.30 8.75
CA HIS A 33 -3.19 9.87 9.64
C HIS A 33 -1.82 10.17 9.02
N LYS A 34 -0.85 10.47 9.87
CA LYS A 34 0.54 10.64 9.43
C LYS A 34 1.22 9.28 9.27
N LEU A 35 0.97 8.62 8.13
CA LEU A 35 1.54 7.31 7.82
C LEU A 35 3.03 7.36 7.51
N HIS A 36 3.53 8.50 7.05
CA HIS A 36 4.94 8.72 6.72
C HIS A 36 5.49 9.90 7.54
N PRO A 37 6.70 9.81 8.11
CA PRO A 37 7.24 10.87 8.98
C PRO A 37 7.44 12.21 8.25
N ASN A 38 7.74 12.17 6.95
CA ASN A 38 8.09 13.35 6.16
C ASN A 38 6.93 13.89 5.30
N PHE A 39 5.79 13.20 5.24
CA PHE A 39 4.67 13.58 4.37
C PHE A 39 3.37 13.56 5.15
N ASP A 40 2.67 14.69 5.19
CA ASP A 40 1.39 14.79 5.90
C ASP A 40 0.23 14.19 5.10
N ASN A 41 0.33 14.21 3.75
CA ASN A 41 -0.60 13.56 2.85
C ASN A 41 0.14 12.67 1.86
N LEU A 42 -0.42 11.49 1.59
CA LEU A 42 0.08 10.55 0.59
C LEU A 42 -0.90 10.44 -0.59
N GLY A 43 -0.35 10.18 -1.77
CA GLY A 43 -1.11 9.80 -2.96
C GLY A 43 -1.05 8.30 -3.13
N GLU A 44 -1.98 7.73 -3.89
CA GLU A 44 -2.03 6.28 -4.11
C GLU A 44 -2.61 5.99 -5.50
N ASN A 45 -1.97 5.06 -6.22
CA ASN A 45 -2.53 4.44 -7.40
C ASN A 45 -2.71 2.94 -7.16
N ILE A 46 -3.83 2.40 -7.65
CA ILE A 46 -4.17 0.98 -7.53
C ILE A 46 -4.37 0.41 -8.93
N TRP A 47 -3.77 -0.74 -9.18
CA TRP A 47 -3.98 -1.56 -10.36
C TRP A 47 -4.41 -2.95 -9.92
N THR A 48 -5.43 -3.49 -10.57
CA THR A 48 -5.93 -4.83 -10.28
C THR A 48 -6.22 -5.55 -11.60
N GLY A 49 -5.73 -6.78 -11.72
CA GLY A 49 -5.95 -7.58 -12.92
C GLY A 49 -5.53 -9.03 -12.73
N SER A 50 -5.63 -9.82 -13.80
CA SER A 50 -5.14 -11.21 -13.76
C SER A 50 -3.63 -11.25 -13.57
N LEU A 51 -3.14 -12.31 -12.91
CA LEU A 51 -1.71 -12.53 -12.73
C LEU A 51 -0.93 -12.54 -14.06
N SER A 52 -1.52 -13.10 -15.11
CA SER A 52 -0.90 -13.21 -16.45
C SER A 52 -0.66 -11.86 -17.12
N LEU A 53 -1.44 -10.83 -16.78
CA LEU A 53 -1.31 -9.48 -17.35
C LEU A 53 -0.39 -8.59 -16.52
N PHE A 54 -0.08 -9.00 -15.29
CA PHE A 54 0.68 -8.18 -14.37
C PHE A 54 2.16 -8.11 -14.74
N SER A 55 2.61 -6.89 -14.95
CA SER A 55 4.00 -6.49 -14.77
C SER A 55 3.99 -5.06 -14.23
N VAL A 56 5.07 -4.64 -13.56
CA VAL A 56 5.21 -3.24 -13.12
C VAL A 56 5.05 -2.29 -14.30
N PHE A 57 5.66 -2.61 -15.45
CA PHE A 57 5.53 -1.83 -16.67
C PHE A 57 4.09 -1.76 -17.18
N SER A 58 3.37 -2.89 -17.23
CA SER A 58 1.98 -2.94 -17.68
C SER A 58 1.06 -2.09 -16.80
N ALA A 59 1.22 -2.19 -15.47
CA ALA A 59 0.40 -1.45 -14.52
C ALA A 59 0.65 0.06 -14.59
N ILE A 60 1.92 0.49 -14.60
CA ILE A 60 2.28 1.91 -14.71
C ILE A 60 1.88 2.47 -16.08
N SER A 61 2.06 1.69 -17.16
CA SER A 61 1.62 2.10 -18.50
C SER A 61 0.10 2.23 -18.56
N ASN A 62 -0.65 1.35 -17.91
CA ASN A 62 -2.11 1.46 -17.82
C ASN A 62 -2.54 2.76 -17.12
N TRP A 63 -1.92 3.10 -15.99
CA TRP A 63 -2.14 4.37 -15.30
C TRP A 63 -1.77 5.57 -16.17
N TYR A 64 -0.61 5.53 -16.83
CA TYR A 64 -0.15 6.64 -17.69
C TYR A 64 -1.05 6.85 -18.91
N ASN A 65 -1.57 5.76 -19.50
CA ASN A 65 -2.38 5.82 -20.72
C ASN A 65 -3.72 6.53 -20.53
N GLU A 66 -4.15 6.80 -19.30
CA GLU A 66 -5.26 7.71 -19.03
C GLU A 66 -5.05 9.13 -19.58
N ILE A 67 -3.81 9.50 -19.93
CA ILE A 67 -3.48 10.73 -20.68
C ILE A 67 -4.36 10.92 -21.93
N GLN A 68 -4.77 9.82 -22.58
CA GLN A 68 -5.64 9.86 -23.76
C GLN A 68 -7.02 10.48 -23.47
N HIS A 69 -7.43 10.52 -22.20
CA HIS A 69 -8.70 11.08 -21.72
C HIS A 69 -8.52 12.45 -21.05
N TYR A 70 -7.29 12.92 -20.85
CA TYR A 70 -6.96 14.14 -20.12
C TYR A 70 -6.62 15.30 -21.06
N ASP A 71 -7.42 16.36 -21.04
CA ASP A 71 -7.08 17.61 -21.70
C ASP A 71 -6.33 18.53 -20.75
N PHE A 72 -5.03 18.69 -20.98
CA PHE A 72 -4.18 19.54 -20.14
C PHE A 72 -4.58 21.01 -20.17
N ASN A 73 -5.09 21.54 -21.29
CA ASN A 73 -5.42 22.97 -21.40
C ASN A 73 -6.60 23.32 -20.48
N THR A 74 -7.58 22.42 -20.37
CA THR A 74 -8.80 22.65 -19.60
C THR A 74 -8.84 21.90 -18.27
N ARG A 75 -7.87 21.01 -18.01
CA ARG A 75 -7.86 20.01 -16.93
C ARG A 75 -9.07 19.08 -16.94
N ARG A 76 -9.82 19.03 -18.05
CA ARG A 76 -10.99 18.17 -18.18
C ARG A 76 -10.55 16.74 -18.40
N CYS A 77 -11.15 15.83 -17.64
CA CYS A 77 -11.01 14.39 -17.82
C CYS A 77 -12.31 13.85 -18.41
N LYS A 78 -12.21 13.07 -19.49
CA LYS A 78 -13.38 12.44 -20.13
C LYS A 78 -13.75 11.08 -19.52
N ALA A 79 -12.88 10.51 -18.69
CA ALA A 79 -13.06 9.20 -18.05
C ALA A 79 -12.37 9.20 -16.67
N VAL A 80 -11.43 8.28 -16.44
CA VAL A 80 -10.51 8.31 -15.30
C VAL A 80 -9.18 8.89 -15.77
N CYS A 81 -8.62 9.84 -15.02
CA CYS A 81 -7.33 10.46 -15.29
C CYS A 81 -6.46 10.61 -14.04
N GLY A 82 -6.97 10.20 -12.88
CA GLY A 82 -6.33 10.40 -11.59
C GLY A 82 -5.03 9.61 -11.45
N HIS A 83 -4.94 8.44 -12.10
CA HIS A 83 -3.72 7.65 -12.07
C HIS A 83 -2.64 8.31 -12.92
N TYR A 84 -2.98 8.77 -14.11
CA TYR A 84 -2.06 9.54 -14.97
C TYR A 84 -1.57 10.80 -14.25
N THR A 85 -2.48 11.62 -13.71
CA THR A 85 -2.07 12.88 -13.07
C THR A 85 -1.17 12.65 -11.87
N GLN A 86 -1.36 11.57 -11.11
CA GLN A 86 -0.47 11.20 -10.01
C GLN A 86 0.90 10.72 -10.52
N VAL A 87 0.95 9.91 -11.59
CA VAL A 87 2.21 9.45 -12.20
C VAL A 87 3.09 10.61 -12.63
N VAL A 88 2.49 11.67 -13.19
CA VAL A 88 3.21 12.86 -13.68
C VAL A 88 3.19 14.05 -12.72
N TRP A 89 2.83 13.83 -11.45
CA TRP A 89 2.67 14.91 -10.48
C TRP A 89 4.03 15.50 -10.10
N ALA A 90 4.29 16.74 -10.53
CA ALA A 90 5.59 17.41 -10.42
C ALA A 90 6.15 17.46 -8.99
N ASP A 91 5.27 17.54 -8.00
CA ASP A 91 5.66 17.66 -6.61
C ASP A 91 5.87 16.33 -5.90
N SER A 92 5.37 15.22 -6.44
CA SER A 92 5.58 13.88 -5.89
C SER A 92 6.96 13.38 -6.32
N TYR A 93 7.85 13.16 -5.36
CA TYR A 93 9.26 12.80 -5.62
C TYR A 93 9.71 11.52 -4.91
N LYS A 94 8.82 10.92 -4.11
CA LYS A 94 9.01 9.59 -3.53
C LYS A 94 7.88 8.66 -3.98
N VAL A 95 8.23 7.42 -4.29
CA VAL A 95 7.27 6.37 -4.62
C VAL A 95 7.67 5.07 -3.94
N GLY A 96 6.69 4.32 -3.45
CA GLY A 96 6.89 2.97 -2.95
C GLY A 96 5.71 2.10 -3.30
N CYS A 97 5.97 0.90 -3.81
CA CYS A 97 4.94 0.03 -4.35
C CYS A 97 4.98 -1.39 -3.76
N ALA A 98 3.85 -2.08 -3.84
CA ALA A 98 3.72 -3.48 -3.48
C ALA A 98 2.69 -4.17 -4.37
N VAL A 99 2.92 -5.46 -4.65
CA VAL A 99 1.92 -6.34 -5.27
C VAL A 99 1.50 -7.42 -4.28
N GLN A 100 0.20 -7.69 -4.20
CA GLN A 100 -0.39 -8.77 -3.44
C GLN A 100 -1.10 -9.75 -4.38
N PHE A 101 -0.88 -11.04 -4.18
CA PHE A 101 -1.73 -12.07 -4.77
C PHE A 101 -3.05 -12.14 -3.99
N CYS A 102 -4.17 -12.03 -4.70
CA CYS A 102 -5.49 -12.00 -4.12
C CYS A 102 -6.37 -13.08 -4.76
N PRO A 103 -6.77 -14.14 -4.02
CA PRO A 103 -7.72 -15.13 -4.54
C PRO A 103 -9.03 -14.49 -5.02
N ARG A 104 -9.45 -13.43 -4.33
CA ARG A 104 -10.56 -12.53 -4.66
C ARG A 104 -10.14 -11.09 -4.37
N VAL A 105 -10.66 -10.13 -5.12
CA VAL A 105 -10.52 -8.71 -4.83
C VAL A 105 -11.91 -8.11 -4.64
N SER A 106 -12.20 -7.54 -3.46
CA SER A 106 -13.45 -6.81 -3.22
C SER A 106 -13.56 -5.65 -4.22
N GLY A 107 -14.70 -5.51 -4.89
CA GLY A 107 -14.89 -4.59 -6.02
C GLY A 107 -14.77 -5.24 -7.40
N PHE A 108 -14.36 -6.52 -7.47
CA PHE A 108 -14.36 -7.32 -8.71
C PHE A 108 -15.02 -8.68 -8.51
N ASP A 109 -16.26 -8.83 -8.99
CA ASP A 109 -17.04 -10.07 -8.82
C ASP A 109 -16.49 -11.26 -9.63
N THR A 110 -15.88 -10.97 -10.78
CA THR A 110 -15.43 -11.97 -11.76
C THR A 110 -13.93 -12.20 -11.76
N LEU A 111 -13.16 -11.42 -10.99
CA LEU A 111 -11.72 -11.61 -10.89
C LEU A 111 -11.39 -12.65 -9.81
N TYR A 112 -10.65 -13.67 -10.21
CA TYR A 112 -10.10 -14.70 -9.34
C TYR A 112 -8.59 -14.75 -9.52
N ASN A 113 -7.87 -15.04 -8.43
CA ASN A 113 -6.42 -15.19 -8.45
C ASN A 113 -5.73 -14.00 -9.14
N GLY A 114 -6.07 -12.79 -8.69
CA GLY A 114 -5.61 -11.53 -9.25
C GLY A 114 -4.29 -11.05 -8.63
N ALA A 115 -3.57 -10.23 -9.38
CA ALA A 115 -2.53 -9.35 -8.85
C ALA A 115 -3.15 -8.00 -8.49
N HIS A 116 -2.92 -7.57 -7.27
CA HIS A 116 -3.37 -6.29 -6.73
C HIS A 116 -2.15 -5.44 -6.39
N PHE A 117 -1.86 -4.46 -7.24
CA PHE A 117 -0.64 -3.65 -7.23
C PHE A 117 -0.95 -2.23 -6.80
N ILE A 118 -0.26 -1.74 -5.78
CA ILE A 118 -0.46 -0.42 -5.20
C ILE A 118 0.88 0.31 -5.19
N CYS A 119 0.86 1.59 -5.56
CA CYS A 119 1.97 2.52 -5.37
C CYS A 119 1.49 3.73 -4.56
N ASP A 120 2.20 4.02 -3.46
CA ASP A 120 2.02 5.24 -2.68
C ASP A 120 3.04 6.31 -3.09
N TYR A 121 2.62 7.57 -3.08
CA TYR A 121 3.38 8.73 -3.55
C TYR A 121 3.54 9.78 -2.44
N GLY A 122 4.76 10.30 -2.31
CA GLY A 122 5.16 11.28 -1.31
C GLY A 122 5.79 12.54 -1.91
N PRO A 123 5.28 13.74 -1.60
CA PRO A 123 3.94 14.00 -1.09
C PRO A 123 2.85 13.56 -2.09
N GLY A 124 1.62 13.38 -1.60
CA GLY A 124 0.47 13.07 -2.46
C GLY A 124 0.15 14.18 -3.46
N GLY A 125 -0.29 13.77 -4.65
CA GLY A 125 -0.69 14.67 -5.74
C GLY A 125 -2.21 14.82 -5.85
N ASN A 126 -2.68 15.01 -7.09
CA ASN A 126 -4.11 15.08 -7.44
C ASN A 126 -4.90 16.17 -6.70
N TYR A 127 -4.25 17.28 -6.35
CA TYR A 127 -4.94 18.51 -5.98
C TYR A 127 -5.70 19.09 -7.18
N PRO A 128 -6.73 19.95 -6.99
CA PRO A 128 -7.54 20.51 -8.07
C PRO A 128 -6.80 21.58 -8.91
N THR A 129 -5.61 21.26 -9.41
CA THR A 129 -4.71 22.08 -10.22
C THR A 129 -4.05 21.24 -11.32
N TRP A 130 -3.16 21.81 -12.13
CA TRP A 130 -2.37 21.06 -13.11
C TRP A 130 -1.36 20.15 -12.41
N PRO A 131 -1.10 18.94 -12.94
CA PRO A 131 -0.13 18.02 -12.33
C PRO A 131 1.31 18.56 -12.41
N TYR A 132 1.59 19.47 -13.34
CA TYR A 132 2.87 20.14 -13.47
C TYR A 132 2.73 21.50 -14.15
N LYS A 133 3.71 22.38 -13.96
CA LYS A 133 3.79 23.66 -14.68
C LYS A 133 4.32 23.42 -16.10
N ARG A 134 3.52 23.79 -17.12
CA ARG A 134 3.95 23.80 -18.53
C ARG A 134 5.06 24.84 -18.73
N GLY A 135 6.07 24.49 -19.53
CA GLY A 135 7.20 25.35 -19.86
C GLY A 135 8.37 24.54 -20.41
N ALA A 136 9.49 25.22 -20.65
CA ALA A 136 10.73 24.54 -21.00
C ALA A 136 11.15 23.57 -19.89
N THR A 137 11.76 22.45 -20.27
CA THR A 137 12.19 21.43 -19.32
C THR A 137 13.19 22.04 -18.34
N CYS A 138 13.04 21.66 -17.05
CA CYS A 138 13.84 22.20 -15.95
C CYS A 138 13.85 23.73 -15.72
N SER A 139 13.14 24.53 -16.50
CA SER A 139 13.21 26.01 -16.43
C SER A 139 12.65 26.62 -15.14
N ALA A 140 12.07 25.80 -14.29
CA ALA A 140 11.51 26.19 -13.00
C ALA A 140 11.98 25.25 -11.87
N CYS A 141 13.10 24.56 -12.04
CA CYS A 141 13.75 23.85 -10.92
C CYS A 141 14.25 24.86 -9.86
N HIS A 142 14.34 24.42 -8.60
CA HIS A 142 14.97 25.22 -7.55
C HIS A 142 16.46 25.45 -7.85
N THR A 143 17.03 26.54 -7.32
CA THR A 143 18.41 26.99 -7.59
C THR A 143 19.49 25.98 -7.21
N ASN A 144 19.22 25.09 -6.27
CA ASN A 144 20.12 24.02 -5.82
C ASN A 144 19.88 22.67 -6.53
N ASN A 145 19.03 22.64 -7.56
CA ASN A 145 18.75 21.43 -8.32
C ASN A 145 19.47 21.45 -9.68
N THR A 146 19.87 20.28 -10.15
CA THR A 146 20.38 20.09 -11.51
C THR A 146 19.28 19.53 -12.41
N CYS A 147 19.48 19.64 -13.72
CA CYS A 147 18.60 19.01 -14.71
C CYS A 147 19.25 17.73 -15.23
N LEU A 148 18.55 16.60 -15.08
CA LEU A 148 18.95 15.31 -15.64
C LEU A 148 17.71 14.69 -16.30
N ASP A 149 17.81 14.28 -17.55
CA ASP A 149 16.70 13.64 -18.29
C ASP A 149 15.37 14.40 -18.22
N ASN A 150 15.43 15.72 -18.28
CA ASN A 150 14.31 16.67 -18.15
C ASN A 150 13.66 16.75 -16.75
N LEU A 151 14.29 16.14 -15.74
CA LEU A 151 13.84 16.10 -14.35
C LEU A 151 14.74 16.96 -13.45
N CYS A 152 14.13 17.61 -12.46
CA CYS A 152 14.84 18.40 -11.46
C CYS A 152 15.43 17.45 -10.40
N VAL A 153 16.74 17.26 -10.39
CA VAL A 153 17.47 16.39 -9.46
C VAL A 153 18.02 17.20 -8.28
N ASN A 154 17.93 16.63 -7.07
CA ASN A 154 18.51 17.17 -5.85
C ASN A 154 19.12 16.02 -5.02
N PRO A 155 20.44 15.98 -4.82
CA PRO A 155 21.10 14.86 -4.12
C PRO A 155 20.60 14.58 -2.70
N GLN A 156 20.14 15.60 -1.97
CA GLN A 156 19.62 15.43 -0.61
C GLN A 156 18.24 14.80 -0.62
N ARG A 157 17.35 15.30 -1.50
CA ARG A 157 15.98 14.79 -1.66
C ARG A 157 15.95 13.38 -2.29
N ASP A 158 16.79 13.17 -3.30
CA ASP A 158 16.78 11.98 -4.15
C ASP A 158 17.57 10.82 -3.56
N LYS A 159 18.27 11.06 -2.44
CA LYS A 159 18.91 9.99 -1.67
C LYS A 159 17.88 8.90 -1.36
N VAL A 160 18.09 7.72 -1.93
CA VAL A 160 17.35 6.51 -1.56
C VAL A 160 17.91 6.09 -0.22
N THR A 161 17.14 6.32 0.84
CA THR A 161 17.46 5.74 2.15
C THR A 161 17.31 4.23 2.01
N ARG A 162 18.43 3.49 2.10
CA ARG A 162 18.42 2.03 2.26
C ARG A 162 17.91 1.72 3.67
N TYR A 163 16.63 2.00 3.93
CA TYR A 163 15.98 1.62 5.17
C TYR A 163 15.64 0.13 5.07
N TYR A 164 16.66 -0.74 5.11
CA TYR A 164 16.51 -2.07 5.69
C TYR A 164 16.55 -1.89 7.21
N SER A 165 15.56 -1.18 7.74
CA SER A 165 15.43 -1.09 9.18
C SER A 165 14.24 -1.94 9.55
N THR A 166 14.57 -2.93 10.36
CA THR A 166 13.74 -3.77 11.22
C THR A 166 12.78 -3.00 12.12
N VAL A 167 12.70 -1.67 12.00
CA VAL A 167 11.69 -0.83 12.65
C VAL A 167 10.42 -0.89 11.81
N TYR A 168 9.60 -1.90 12.13
CA TYR A 168 8.17 -1.85 11.85
C TYR A 168 7.61 -0.52 12.37
N PRO A 169 6.69 0.14 11.64
CA PRO A 169 5.97 1.27 12.21
C PRO A 169 5.38 0.85 13.56
N SER A 170 5.54 1.69 14.59
CA SER A 170 5.08 1.43 15.96
C SER A 170 3.56 1.37 16.12
N TRP A 171 2.82 1.33 15.02
CA TRP A 171 1.37 1.21 14.98
C TRP A 171 0.99 -0.26 14.88
N PRO A 172 -0.04 -0.71 15.63
CA PRO A 172 -0.35 -2.12 15.71
C PRO A 172 -0.80 -2.63 14.33
N ILE A 173 -0.08 -3.62 13.81
CA ILE A 173 -0.54 -4.46 12.70
C ILE A 173 -1.72 -5.29 13.24
N TYR A 174 -2.91 -4.70 13.33
CA TYR A 174 -4.14 -5.44 13.59
C TYR A 174 -4.53 -6.20 12.32
N SER A 175 -3.80 -7.27 12.03
CA SER A 175 -4.42 -8.44 11.42
C SER A 175 -5.29 -9.06 12.52
N ARG A 176 -6.55 -8.62 12.64
CA ARG A 176 -7.52 -9.26 13.52
C ARG A 176 -7.88 -10.62 12.93
N ASN A 177 -6.98 -11.58 13.06
CA ASN A 177 -7.24 -12.97 12.72
C ASN A 177 -8.16 -13.51 13.82
N ARG A 178 -9.47 -13.51 13.55
CA ARG A 178 -10.49 -13.94 14.54
C ARG A 178 -10.20 -15.33 15.10
N TYR A 179 -9.52 -16.18 14.34
CA TYR A 179 -9.16 -17.53 14.74
C TYR A 179 -8.14 -17.58 15.89
N THR A 180 -7.07 -16.78 15.87
CA THR A 180 -6.07 -16.81 16.95
C THR A 180 -6.60 -16.27 18.28
N SER A 181 -7.49 -15.27 18.26
CA SER A 181 -8.17 -14.82 19.48
C SER A 181 -9.13 -15.86 20.03
N LEU A 182 -9.85 -16.59 19.18
CA LEU A 182 -10.71 -17.71 19.62
C LEU A 182 -9.88 -18.87 20.21
N PHE A 183 -8.73 -19.21 19.61
CA PHE A 183 -7.83 -20.23 20.14
C PHE A 183 -7.36 -19.93 21.57
N LEU A 184 -6.99 -18.66 21.85
CA LEU A 184 -6.51 -18.24 23.17
C LEU A 184 -7.62 -18.12 24.22
N ILE A 185 -8.88 -17.93 23.81
CA ILE A 185 -10.02 -17.83 24.72
C ILE A 185 -10.63 -19.20 25.01
N VAL A 186 -10.67 -20.09 24.01
CA VAL A 186 -11.42 -21.36 24.08
C VAL A 186 -10.57 -22.51 24.60
N ASN A 187 -9.27 -22.57 24.27
CA ASN A 187 -8.43 -23.71 24.69
C ASN A 187 -8.14 -23.74 26.21
N PRO A 188 -7.82 -22.62 26.89
CA PRO A 188 -7.55 -22.66 28.32
C PRO A 188 -8.71 -23.21 29.19
N PRO A 189 -9.98 -22.79 29.00
CA PRO A 189 -11.08 -23.34 29.80
C PRO A 189 -11.38 -24.81 29.47
N ILE A 190 -11.19 -25.26 28.21
CA ILE A 190 -11.35 -26.67 27.85
C ILE A 190 -10.33 -27.55 28.56
N ILE A 191 -9.06 -27.12 28.61
CA ILE A 191 -8.01 -27.85 29.33
C ILE A 191 -8.28 -27.85 30.84
N LEU A 192 -8.76 -26.74 31.39
CA LEU A 192 -9.10 -26.68 32.81
C LEU A 192 -10.25 -27.63 33.15
N LEU A 193 -11.29 -27.68 32.32
CA LEU A 193 -12.41 -28.61 32.44
C LEU A 193 -11.97 -30.06 32.36
N SER A 194 -11.08 -30.42 31.42
CA SER A 194 -10.61 -31.80 31.28
C SER A 194 -9.78 -32.26 32.50
N VAL A 195 -8.97 -31.36 33.08
CA VAL A 195 -8.23 -31.64 34.32
C VAL A 195 -9.19 -31.82 35.50
N ILE A 196 -10.17 -30.94 35.67
CA ILE A 196 -11.17 -31.06 36.74
C ILE A 196 -11.95 -32.38 36.62
N ILE A 197 -12.39 -32.74 35.41
CA ILE A 197 -13.10 -34.00 35.15
C ILE A 197 -12.21 -35.19 35.50
N THR A 198 -10.94 -35.18 35.09
CA THR A 198 -9.99 -36.26 35.40
C THR A 198 -9.77 -36.41 36.90
N LEU A 199 -9.59 -35.30 37.62
CA LEU A 199 -9.44 -35.30 39.08
C LEU A 199 -10.69 -35.82 39.79
N TRP A 200 -11.88 -35.41 39.33
CA TRP A 200 -13.14 -35.87 39.87
C TRP A 200 -13.37 -37.36 39.64
N ILE A 201 -13.08 -37.87 38.43
CA ILE A 201 -13.15 -39.30 38.10
C ILE A 201 -12.20 -40.09 38.99
N LYS A 202 -10.94 -39.65 39.13
CA LYS A 202 -9.94 -40.32 39.99
C LYS A 202 -10.35 -40.34 41.46
N HIS A 203 -10.98 -39.27 41.96
CA HIS A 203 -11.52 -39.26 43.32
C HIS A 203 -12.70 -40.24 43.46
N LYS A 204 -13.63 -40.24 42.52
CA LYS A 204 -14.86 -41.05 42.62
C LYS A 204 -14.61 -42.54 42.37
N TYR A 205 -13.62 -42.86 41.54
CA TYR A 205 -13.27 -44.22 41.14
C TYR A 205 -11.76 -44.46 41.31
N PRO A 206 -11.27 -44.64 42.55
CA PRO A 206 -9.84 -44.72 42.84
C PRO A 206 -9.13 -45.95 42.24
N ASN A 207 -9.89 -46.99 41.85
CA ASN A 207 -9.38 -48.23 41.25
C ASN A 207 -9.55 -48.27 39.72
N LEU A 208 -9.98 -47.16 39.09
CA LEU A 208 -10.12 -47.08 37.64
C LEU A 208 -8.74 -46.93 37.00
N VAL A 209 -8.23 -48.00 36.41
CA VAL A 209 -7.00 -47.96 35.60
C VAL A 209 -7.38 -47.47 34.21
N LEU A 210 -6.91 -46.28 33.84
CA LEU A 210 -6.99 -45.79 32.46
C LEU A 210 -6.04 -46.66 31.63
N LEU A 211 -6.59 -47.49 30.74
CA LEU A 211 -5.79 -48.18 29.73
C LEU A 211 -5.30 -47.11 28.74
N GLU A 212 -3.98 -46.96 28.64
CA GLU A 212 -3.34 -46.14 27.59
C GLU A 212 -3.63 -46.70 26.19
#